data_AF-A0A7L3W3P5-F1
#
_entry.id   AF-A0A7L3W3P5-F1
#
_cell.length_a   1.000
_cell.length_b   1.000
_cell.length_c   1.000
_cell.angle_alpha   90.00
_cell.angle_beta   90.00
_cell.angle_gamma   90.00
#
_symmetry.space_group_name_H-M   'P 1'
#
loop_
_entity.id
_entity.type
_entity.pdbx_description
1 polymer ?
#
loop_
_entity_poly.entity_id
_entity_poly.type
_entity_poly.pdbx_seq_one_letter_code
_entity_poly.pdbx_strand_id
1 'polypeptide(L)'
;MTAEEKKSLQCYRHYIEKSLNPVFILSNMTDWLSDEVKERVRKEEEEKGVTAAAALFLDAVLQLEAEGWLRGFLDALVAAGYTGLAEAIENWDFSKLEKLELHRQLLKRIEATMLEVDPVSLMPYINMCLIARECDEILQVHDYRSKAAGITKLIECLCRSDKENWPKSLQLALESTGYYNASELWDMREENGKDVDGGMTSASESSFETISYSEEAECDNNLSENLCSASGACQSPPVYEPKKARSYQTELAQPAISGKNTLVCAPTGSGKTFVALMICEHHFQNTPAGRKAKVVFLATKVPVYQQQQAVFQQHFQRSGYSVQGVSGETVANVSVEKLIEGSDIVVMTPQILVNSMEEGILSSLSVFTLMIFDECHNTTGNHPYNVLMTRYLEQKFDSPANPLPQIVGLTASVGVGSAKTVTETIEHICTLCSYLDIQAISTVRENIQDLQRFVNKPETYVRCVRMRAQNHFADIISGLMSETEALMRKIYTV
;
A
#
# COMPACT_ATOMS: atom_id res chain seq x y z
N MET A 1 16.81 -35.13 35.83
CA MET A 1 16.99 -33.93 34.97
C MET A 1 18.46 -33.64 34.83
N THR A 2 18.90 -33.19 33.65
CA THR A 2 20.29 -32.79 33.47
C THR A 2 20.45 -31.34 33.92
N ALA A 3 21.54 -31.01 34.62
CA ALA A 3 21.87 -29.63 35.00
C ALA A 3 21.89 -28.65 33.79
N GLU A 4 21.98 -29.20 32.59
CA GLU A 4 21.90 -28.52 31.30
C GLU A 4 20.54 -27.87 31.06
N GLU A 5 19.41 -28.52 31.36
CA GLU A 5 18.06 -27.95 31.14
C GLU A 5 17.83 -26.70 31.99
N LYS A 6 18.26 -26.73 33.26
CA LYS A 6 18.20 -25.57 34.16
C LYS A 6 19.07 -24.42 33.65
N LYS A 7 20.27 -24.74 33.15
CA LYS A 7 21.20 -23.74 32.61
C LYS A 7 20.65 -23.11 31.33
N SER A 8 20.05 -23.91 30.45
CA SER A 8 19.40 -23.43 29.23
C SER A 8 18.20 -22.54 29.54
N LEU A 9 17.33 -22.96 30.48
CA LEU A 9 16.19 -22.14 30.90
C LEU A 9 16.63 -20.79 31.51
N GLN A 10 17.71 -20.80 32.30
CA GLN A 10 18.31 -19.58 32.83
C GLN A 10 18.89 -18.68 31.71
N CYS A 11 19.44 -19.26 30.64
CA CYS A 11 19.98 -18.50 29.51
C CYS A 11 18.88 -17.75 28.73
N TYR A 12 17.70 -18.35 28.58
CA TYR A 12 16.57 -17.78 27.84
C TYR A 12 15.50 -17.13 28.74
N ARG A 13 15.83 -16.94 30.01
CA ARG A 13 14.93 -16.41 31.06
C ARG A 13 14.15 -15.17 30.63
N HIS A 14 14.82 -14.24 29.94
CA HIS A 14 14.22 -12.99 29.50
C HIS A 14 12.97 -13.15 28.61
N TYR A 15 12.97 -14.13 27.70
CA TYR A 15 11.84 -14.38 26.80
C TYR A 15 10.60 -14.86 27.54
N ILE A 16 10.83 -15.69 28.57
CA ILE A 16 9.78 -16.27 29.40
C ILE A 16 9.19 -15.18 30.29
N GLU A 17 10.02 -14.41 31.01
CA GLU A 17 9.57 -13.34 31.91
C GLU A 17 8.73 -12.26 31.20
N LYS A 18 9.10 -11.92 29.97
CA LYS A 18 8.39 -10.93 29.15
C LYS A 18 7.03 -11.38 28.66
N SER A 19 6.79 -12.68 28.56
CA SER A 19 5.61 -13.23 27.87
C SER A 19 4.67 -13.94 28.86
N LEU A 20 5.21 -14.77 29.74
CA LEU A 20 4.42 -15.59 30.67
C LEU A 20 3.76 -14.74 31.77
N ASN A 21 2.44 -14.84 31.93
CA ASN A 21 1.79 -14.60 33.21
C ASN A 21 1.71 -15.92 33.99
N PRO A 22 2.47 -16.09 35.09
CA PRO A 22 2.54 -17.35 35.80
C PRO A 22 1.21 -17.74 36.46
N VAL A 23 0.34 -16.77 36.80
CA VAL A 23 -0.95 -17.05 37.49
C VAL A 23 -1.86 -17.96 36.66
N PHE A 24 -1.73 -17.93 35.33
CA PHE A 24 -2.52 -18.80 34.44
C PHE A 24 -2.09 -20.26 34.47
N ILE A 25 -0.86 -20.57 34.88
CA ILE A 25 -0.31 -21.93 34.90
C ILE A 25 -0.18 -22.53 36.31
N LEU A 26 -0.30 -21.73 37.39
CA LEU A 26 -0.10 -22.20 38.77
C LEU A 26 -1.00 -23.39 39.16
N SER A 27 -2.22 -23.47 38.61
CA SER A 27 -3.14 -24.58 38.91
C SER A 27 -2.64 -25.93 38.38
N ASN A 28 -1.83 -25.91 37.32
CA ASN A 28 -1.28 -27.11 36.69
C ASN A 28 0.11 -27.46 37.23
N MET A 29 0.66 -26.63 38.14
CA MET A 29 1.98 -26.80 38.76
C MET A 29 1.87 -27.27 40.23
N THR A 30 0.72 -27.78 40.66
CA THR A 30 0.44 -28.16 42.06
C THR A 30 1.32 -29.28 42.58
N ASP A 31 1.78 -30.17 41.71
CA ASP A 31 2.57 -31.34 42.08
C ASP A 31 4.01 -30.98 42.43
N TRP A 32 4.47 -29.79 42.00
CA TRP A 32 5.85 -29.33 42.19
C TRP A 32 5.97 -28.05 43.03
N LEU A 33 4.97 -27.17 43.02
CA LEU A 33 5.00 -25.91 43.77
C LEU A 33 4.07 -25.94 44.99
N SER A 34 4.61 -25.55 46.15
CA SER A 34 3.84 -25.41 47.39
C SER A 34 2.80 -24.29 47.29
N ASP A 35 1.74 -24.38 48.09
CA ASP A 35 0.70 -23.35 48.18
C ASP A 35 1.25 -21.99 48.60
N GLU A 36 2.27 -21.97 49.47
CA GLU A 36 2.96 -20.76 49.88
C GLU A 36 3.65 -20.05 48.71
N VAL A 37 4.34 -20.80 47.83
CA VAL A 37 5.00 -20.23 46.65
C VAL A 37 3.98 -19.71 45.65
N LYS A 38 2.90 -20.47 45.41
CA LYS A 38 1.82 -20.05 44.49
C LYS A 38 1.16 -18.76 44.94
N GLU A 39 0.90 -18.60 46.24
CA GLU A 39 0.31 -17.38 46.79
C GLU A 39 1.28 -16.19 46.71
N ARG A 40 2.57 -16.42 46.98
CA ARG A 40 3.61 -15.39 46.80
C ARG A 40 3.71 -14.91 45.35
N VAL A 41 3.58 -15.80 44.37
CA VAL A 41 3.57 -15.41 42.94
C VAL A 41 2.35 -14.55 42.60
N ARG A 42 1.15 -14.89 43.09
CA ARG A 42 -0.06 -14.08 42.86
C ARG A 42 0.09 -12.69 43.46
N LYS A 43 0.57 -12.61 44.70
CA LYS A 43 0.81 -11.33 45.37
C LYS A 43 1.84 -10.47 44.63
N GLU A 44 2.90 -11.08 44.09
CA GLU A 44 3.91 -10.37 43.31
C GLU A 44 3.35 -9.80 41.99
N GLU A 45 2.40 -10.49 41.35
CA GLU A 45 1.70 -9.99 40.16
C GLU A 45 0.90 -8.73 40.50
N GLU A 46 0.12 -8.76 41.58
CA GLU A 46 -0.72 -7.64 42.02
C GLU A 46 0.11 -6.42 42.48
N GLU A 47 1.23 -6.65 43.19
CA GLU A 47 2.03 -5.56 43.78
C GLU A 47 3.08 -5.00 42.83
N LYS A 48 3.74 -5.85 42.03
CA LYS A 48 4.92 -5.47 41.22
C LYS A 48 4.77 -5.73 39.72
N GLY A 49 3.67 -6.36 39.31
CA GLY A 49 3.33 -6.61 37.91
C GLY A 49 3.77 -7.98 37.39
N VAL A 50 3.22 -8.33 36.23
CA VAL A 50 3.31 -9.68 35.64
C VAL A 50 4.75 -10.14 35.39
N THR A 51 5.63 -9.26 34.92
CA THR A 51 7.04 -9.60 34.65
C THR A 51 7.80 -9.95 35.94
N ALA A 52 7.53 -9.25 37.05
CA ALA A 52 8.15 -9.55 38.34
C ALA A 52 7.64 -10.90 38.90
N ALA A 53 6.34 -11.17 38.77
CA ALA A 53 5.76 -12.46 39.12
C ALA A 53 6.38 -13.60 38.31
N ALA A 54 6.59 -13.41 37.01
CA ALA A 54 7.22 -14.40 36.13
C ALA A 54 8.67 -14.68 36.54
N ALA A 55 9.43 -13.66 36.93
CA ALA A 55 10.79 -13.82 37.44
C ALA A 55 10.80 -14.64 38.75
N LEU A 56 9.91 -14.31 39.70
CA LEU A 56 9.79 -15.04 40.97
C LEU A 56 9.36 -16.49 40.77
N PHE A 57 8.43 -16.72 39.83
CA PHE A 57 8.03 -18.07 39.43
C PHE A 57 9.20 -18.87 38.87
N LEU A 58 9.99 -18.29 37.96
CA LEU A 58 11.17 -18.95 37.38
C LEU A 58 12.24 -19.25 38.42
N ASP A 59 12.48 -18.36 39.38
CA ASP A 59 13.39 -18.61 40.50
C ASP A 59 12.97 -19.83 41.32
N ALA A 60 11.67 -19.96 41.61
CA ALA A 60 11.14 -21.12 42.31
C ALA A 60 11.27 -22.41 41.48
N VAL A 61 10.95 -22.35 40.19
CA VAL A 61 11.02 -23.51 39.30
C VAL A 61 12.45 -24.02 39.11
N LEU A 62 13.44 -23.12 39.00
CA LEU A 62 14.84 -23.50 38.86
C LEU A 62 15.42 -24.18 40.12
N GLN A 63 14.82 -23.95 41.28
CA GLN A 63 15.19 -24.61 42.54
C GLN A 63 14.59 -26.01 42.69
N LEU A 64 13.63 -26.41 41.85
CA LEU A 64 12.99 -27.72 41.94
C LEU A 64 13.95 -28.87 41.58
N GLU A 65 13.95 -29.93 42.39
CA GLU A 65 14.72 -31.16 42.17
C GLU A 65 13.83 -32.38 41.87
N ALA A 66 12.50 -32.23 41.99
CA ALA A 66 11.54 -33.30 41.73
C ALA A 66 11.57 -33.74 40.26
N GLU A 67 11.36 -35.03 40.00
CA GLU A 67 11.35 -35.55 38.63
C GLU A 67 10.14 -35.03 37.83
N GLY A 68 10.33 -34.81 36.53
CA GLY A 68 9.25 -34.48 35.59
C GLY A 68 8.75 -33.03 35.61
N TRP A 69 9.29 -32.12 36.44
CA TRP A 69 8.76 -30.76 36.54
C TRP A 69 8.84 -29.98 35.22
N LEU A 70 9.87 -30.19 34.39
CA LEU A 70 10.00 -29.49 33.10
C LEU A 70 8.89 -29.91 32.13
N ARG A 71 8.55 -31.20 32.11
CA ARG A 71 7.43 -31.70 31.31
C ARG A 71 6.10 -31.16 31.82
N GLY A 72 5.92 -31.18 33.15
CA GLY A 72 4.78 -30.54 33.81
C GLY A 72 4.63 -29.06 33.47
N PHE A 73 5.74 -28.32 33.43
CA PHE A 73 5.76 -26.92 33.05
C PHE A 73 5.36 -26.71 31.58
N LEU A 74 5.87 -27.52 30.64
CA LEU A 74 5.47 -27.48 29.24
C LEU A 74 3.98 -27.81 29.06
N ASP A 75 3.50 -28.86 29.71
CA ASP A 75 2.09 -29.25 29.66
C ASP A 75 1.19 -28.16 30.28
N ALA A 76 1.66 -27.50 31.35
CA ALA A 76 0.97 -26.37 31.96
C ALA A 76 0.90 -25.15 31.04
N LEU A 77 1.99 -24.82 30.32
CA LEU A 77 2.02 -23.76 29.32
C LEU A 77 1.03 -24.02 28.18
N VAL A 78 1.03 -25.24 27.62
CA VAL A 78 0.11 -25.64 26.56
C VAL A 78 -1.34 -25.56 27.04
N ALA A 79 -1.63 -26.05 28.24
CA ALA A 79 -2.98 -26.01 28.83
C ALA A 79 -3.49 -24.58 29.06
N ALA A 80 -2.60 -23.64 29.40
CA ALA A 80 -2.95 -22.22 29.52
C ALA A 80 -2.99 -21.48 28.17
N GLY A 81 -2.52 -22.10 27.08
CA GLY A 81 -2.53 -21.51 25.73
C GLY A 81 -1.21 -20.90 25.26
N TYR A 82 -0.13 -20.99 26.05
CA TYR A 82 1.22 -20.52 25.71
C TYR A 82 1.97 -21.50 24.79
N THR A 83 1.41 -21.73 23.61
CA THR A 83 1.95 -22.70 22.65
C THR A 83 3.29 -22.28 22.04
N GLY A 84 3.53 -20.97 21.88
CA GLY A 84 4.77 -20.45 21.32
C GLY A 84 5.93 -20.54 22.32
N LEU A 85 5.68 -20.23 23.59
CA LEU A 85 6.67 -20.46 24.66
C LEU A 85 6.96 -21.94 24.87
N ALA A 86 5.93 -22.80 24.84
CA ALA A 86 6.12 -24.25 24.97
C ALA A 86 7.01 -24.80 23.84
N GLU A 87 6.71 -24.44 22.57
CA GLU A 87 7.52 -24.82 21.41
C GLU A 87 8.96 -24.30 21.52
N ALA A 88 9.14 -23.04 21.95
CA ALA A 88 10.46 -22.42 22.08
C ALA A 88 11.32 -23.08 23.15
N ILE A 89 10.74 -23.46 24.29
CA ILE A 89 11.46 -24.14 25.38
C ILE A 89 11.74 -25.60 25.03
N GLU A 90 10.79 -26.31 24.41
CA GLU A 90 10.95 -27.71 24.01
C GLU A 90 12.05 -27.89 22.96
N ASN A 91 12.14 -26.96 22.00
CA ASN A 91 13.14 -26.99 20.92
C ASN A 91 14.42 -26.17 21.22
N TRP A 92 14.43 -25.40 22.31
CA TRP A 92 15.47 -24.40 22.62
C TRP A 92 15.72 -23.38 21.50
N ASP A 93 14.67 -23.01 20.77
CA ASP A 93 14.70 -22.02 19.69
C ASP A 93 13.75 -20.85 19.98
N PHE A 94 14.32 -19.67 20.23
CA PHE A 94 13.60 -18.44 20.56
C PHE A 94 13.54 -17.45 19.38
N SER A 95 13.98 -17.86 18.18
CA SER A 95 14.05 -16.99 17.01
C SER A 95 12.71 -16.37 16.61
N LYS A 96 11.60 -17.12 16.74
CA LYS A 96 10.24 -16.61 16.49
C LYS A 96 9.86 -15.50 17.48
N LEU A 97 10.17 -15.68 18.76
CA LEU A 97 9.87 -14.71 19.80
C LEU A 97 10.74 -13.45 19.69
N GLU A 98 11.99 -13.60 19.26
CA GLU A 98 12.90 -12.46 19.01
C GLU A 98 12.35 -11.54 17.90
N LYS A 99 11.83 -12.09 16.80
CA LYS A 99 11.21 -11.31 15.71
C LYS A 99 10.00 -10.47 16.16
N LEU A 100 9.32 -10.89 17.23
CA LEU A 100 8.18 -10.15 17.77
C LEU A 100 8.61 -8.90 18.54
N GLU A 101 9.86 -8.80 19.00
CA GLU A 101 10.31 -7.67 19.82
C GLU A 101 10.21 -6.33 19.08
N LEU A 102 10.51 -6.30 17.78
CA LEU A 102 10.35 -5.11 16.95
C LEU A 102 8.89 -4.63 16.91
N HIS A 103 7.96 -5.59 16.73
CA HIS A 103 6.52 -5.31 16.70
C HIS A 103 5.99 -4.88 18.06
N ARG A 104 6.48 -5.47 19.16
CA ARG A 104 6.14 -5.07 20.54
C ARG A 104 6.59 -3.64 20.83
N GLN A 105 7.79 -3.28 20.39
CA GLN A 105 8.30 -1.91 20.54
C GLN A 105 7.50 -0.90 19.71
N LEU A 106 7.15 -1.27 18.47
CA LEU A 106 6.30 -0.44 17.63
C LEU A 106 4.92 -0.23 18.25
N LEU A 107 4.27 -1.31 18.70
CA LEU A 107 2.93 -1.24 19.27
C LEU A 107 2.86 -0.31 20.48
N LYS A 108 3.87 -0.37 21.36
CA LYS A 108 4.00 0.57 22.49
C LYS A 108 4.22 2.01 22.04
N ARG A 109 5.00 2.23 20.97
CA ARG A 109 5.24 3.57 20.43
C ARG A 109 3.96 4.19 19.85
N ILE A 110 3.11 3.38 19.23
CA ILE A 110 1.86 3.83 18.60
C ILE A 110 0.64 3.69 19.50
N GLU A 111 0.82 3.39 20.80
CA GLU A 111 -0.27 3.21 21.77
C GLU A 111 -1.23 4.41 21.79
N ALA A 112 -0.69 5.63 21.68
CA ALA A 112 -1.49 6.85 21.64
C ALA A 112 -2.49 6.88 20.47
N THR A 113 -2.11 6.35 19.30
CA THR A 113 -2.97 6.23 18.12
C THR A 113 -4.10 5.21 18.33
N MET A 114 -3.87 4.21 19.18
CA MET A 114 -4.83 3.14 19.46
C MET A 114 -5.89 3.53 20.50
N LEU A 115 -5.77 4.66 21.21
CA LEU A 115 -6.69 5.02 22.30
C LEU A 115 -8.17 5.12 21.89
N GLU A 116 -8.45 5.44 20.62
CA GLU A 116 -9.81 5.52 20.08
C GLU A 116 -10.32 4.21 19.47
N VAL A 117 -9.49 3.18 19.40
CA VAL A 117 -9.82 1.86 18.86
C VAL A 117 -10.69 1.09 19.85
N ASP A 118 -11.73 0.44 19.36
CA ASP A 118 -12.61 -0.39 20.19
C ASP A 118 -12.04 -1.82 20.32
N PRO A 119 -11.59 -2.24 21.51
CA PRO A 119 -11.02 -3.56 21.71
C PRO A 119 -12.05 -4.68 21.49
N VAL A 120 -13.35 -4.43 21.68
CA VAL A 120 -14.41 -5.41 21.45
C VAL A 120 -14.54 -5.72 19.96
N SER A 121 -14.42 -4.68 19.12
CA SER A 121 -14.48 -4.83 17.66
C SER A 121 -13.29 -5.62 17.09
N LEU A 122 -12.12 -5.53 17.73
CA LEU A 122 -10.91 -6.27 17.32
C LEU A 122 -10.93 -7.74 17.80
N MET A 123 -11.67 -8.04 18.87
CA MET A 123 -11.62 -9.34 19.55
C MET A 123 -11.86 -10.56 18.63
N PRO A 124 -12.79 -10.53 17.66
CA PRO A 124 -13.00 -11.66 16.73
C PRO A 124 -11.77 -12.02 15.89
N TYR A 125 -10.87 -11.07 15.65
CA TYR A 125 -9.69 -11.25 14.80
C TYR A 125 -8.42 -11.54 15.62
N ILE A 126 -8.38 -11.11 16.88
CA ILE A 126 -7.17 -11.15 17.70
C ILE A 126 -7.24 -12.13 18.90
N ASN A 127 -8.41 -12.72 19.17
CA ASN A 127 -8.59 -13.65 20.29
C ASN A 127 -7.60 -14.83 20.29
N MET A 128 -7.19 -15.34 19.13
CA MET A 128 -6.22 -16.45 19.03
C MET A 128 -4.78 -16.01 19.33
N CYS A 129 -4.53 -14.70 19.36
CA CYS A 129 -3.23 -14.11 19.69
C CYS A 129 -3.08 -13.86 21.19
N LEU A 130 -4.18 -13.92 21.95
CA LEU A 130 -4.23 -13.67 23.38
C LEU A 130 -4.53 -14.97 24.13
N ILE A 131 -4.29 -14.96 25.45
CA ILE A 131 -4.74 -16.05 26.32
C ILE A 131 -6.22 -15.85 26.63
N ALA A 132 -7.00 -16.94 26.75
CA ALA A 132 -8.45 -16.87 26.94
C ALA A 132 -8.86 -16.00 28.15
N ARG A 133 -8.13 -16.11 29.27
CA ARG A 133 -8.37 -15.28 30.47
C ARG A 133 -8.06 -13.79 30.24
N GLU A 134 -7.10 -13.47 29.38
CA GLU A 134 -6.79 -12.09 29.01
C GLU A 134 -7.92 -11.49 28.18
N CYS A 135 -8.51 -12.26 27.25
CA CYS A 135 -9.70 -11.81 26.51
C CYS A 135 -10.84 -11.44 27.45
N ASP A 136 -11.15 -12.30 28.43
CA ASP A 136 -12.19 -12.02 29.42
C ASP A 136 -11.87 -10.78 30.27
N GLU A 137 -10.61 -10.62 30.69
CA GLU A 137 -10.17 -9.44 31.45
C GLU A 137 -10.30 -8.15 30.63
N ILE A 138 -9.92 -8.17 29.34
CA ILE A 138 -10.04 -7.02 28.43
C ILE A 138 -11.51 -6.62 28.29
N LEU A 139 -12.41 -7.58 28.09
CA LEU A 139 -13.85 -7.32 27.97
C LEU A 139 -14.43 -6.76 29.28
N GLN A 140 -14.01 -7.29 30.43
CA GLN A 140 -14.41 -6.74 31.74
C GLN A 140 -13.90 -5.31 31.94
N VAL A 141 -12.63 -5.03 31.63
CA VAL A 141 -12.07 -3.68 31.76
C VAL A 141 -12.77 -2.71 30.80
N HIS A 142 -13.06 -3.15 29.58
CA HIS A 142 -13.85 -2.38 28.63
C HIS A 142 -15.23 -2.01 29.21
N ASP A 143 -15.98 -2.99 29.70
CA ASP A 143 -17.37 -2.83 30.14
C ASP A 143 -17.49 -2.06 31.47
N TYR A 144 -16.60 -2.32 32.43
CA TYR A 144 -16.69 -1.76 33.78
C TYR A 144 -15.85 -0.50 34.00
N ARG A 145 -14.82 -0.24 33.18
CA ARG A 145 -13.92 0.90 33.36
C ARG A 145 -14.04 1.91 32.22
N SER A 146 -13.58 1.56 31.02
CA SER A 146 -13.74 2.37 29.82
C SER A 146 -13.20 1.66 28.59
N LYS A 147 -13.66 2.08 27.41
CA LYS A 147 -13.09 1.69 26.11
C LYS A 147 -11.57 1.91 26.04
N ALA A 148 -11.09 3.08 26.48
CA ALA A 148 -9.66 3.41 26.50
C ALA A 148 -8.86 2.47 27.42
N ALA A 149 -9.38 2.15 28.60
CA ALA A 149 -8.72 1.20 29.50
C ALA A 149 -8.70 -0.22 28.91
N GLY A 150 -9.76 -0.62 28.21
CA GLY A 150 -9.83 -1.90 27.52
C GLY A 150 -8.77 -2.04 26.42
N ILE A 151 -8.60 -1.01 25.57
CA ILE A 151 -7.58 -1.07 24.50
C ILE A 151 -6.16 -1.01 25.05
N THR A 152 -5.90 -0.22 26.11
CA THR A 152 -4.61 -0.24 26.81
C THR A 152 -4.31 -1.63 27.37
N LYS A 153 -5.29 -2.31 27.98
CA LYS A 153 -5.13 -3.68 28.46
C LYS A 153 -4.89 -4.67 27.30
N LEU A 154 -5.59 -4.50 26.18
CA LEU A 154 -5.37 -5.32 24.99
C LEU A 154 -3.94 -5.18 24.47
N ILE A 155 -3.43 -3.95 24.35
CA ILE A 155 -2.06 -3.67 23.92
C ILE A 155 -1.04 -4.27 24.90
N GLU A 156 -1.29 -4.16 26.21
CA GLU A 156 -0.47 -4.79 27.24
C GLU A 156 -0.37 -6.32 27.03
N CYS A 157 -1.51 -6.99 26.84
CA CYS A 157 -1.55 -8.44 26.62
C CYS A 157 -0.91 -8.82 25.28
N LEU A 158 -1.17 -8.06 24.22
CA LEU A 158 -0.60 -8.31 22.89
C LEU A 158 0.93 -8.14 22.88
N CYS A 159 1.46 -7.19 23.66
CA CYS A 159 2.89 -7.04 23.88
C CYS A 159 3.52 -8.25 24.60
N ARG A 160 2.73 -9.07 25.31
CA ARG A 160 3.16 -10.31 25.97
C ARG A 160 2.87 -11.56 25.15
N SER A 161 2.09 -11.45 24.07
CA SER A 161 1.74 -12.58 23.20
C SER A 161 2.98 -13.34 22.72
N ASP A 162 2.92 -14.66 22.81
CA ASP A 162 3.95 -15.60 22.34
C ASP A 162 3.66 -16.14 20.93
N LYS A 163 2.68 -15.56 20.22
CA LYS A 163 2.19 -16.07 18.94
C LYS A 163 2.82 -15.33 17.75
N GLU A 164 3.62 -16.01 16.92
CA GLU A 164 4.32 -15.37 15.79
C GLU A 164 3.38 -14.61 14.83
N ASN A 165 2.13 -15.05 14.69
CA ASN A 165 1.16 -14.48 13.76
C ASN A 165 0.45 -13.21 14.28
N TRP A 166 0.59 -12.83 15.55
CA TRP A 166 -0.19 -11.71 16.11
C TRP A 166 -0.01 -10.38 15.37
N PRO A 167 1.18 -10.00 14.84
CA PRO A 167 1.32 -8.73 14.12
C PRO A 167 0.47 -8.68 12.86
N LYS A 168 0.39 -9.80 12.13
CA LYS A 168 -0.43 -9.92 10.92
C LYS A 168 -1.92 -9.95 11.26
N SER A 169 -2.29 -10.62 12.35
CA SER A 169 -3.67 -10.62 12.84
C SER A 169 -4.10 -9.21 13.27
N LEU A 170 -3.22 -8.42 13.89
CA LEU A 170 -3.52 -7.03 14.25
C LEU A 170 -3.72 -6.15 13.01
N GLN A 171 -2.86 -6.26 11.98
CA GLN A 171 -3.05 -5.53 10.72
C GLN A 171 -4.44 -5.85 10.13
N LEU A 172 -4.74 -7.14 9.96
CA LEU A 172 -6.01 -7.57 9.39
C LEU A 172 -7.20 -7.13 10.25
N ALA A 173 -7.07 -7.15 11.57
CA ALA A 173 -8.10 -6.68 12.48
C ALA A 173 -8.39 -5.18 12.26
N LEU A 174 -7.35 -4.34 12.23
CA LEU A 174 -7.47 -2.90 12.03
C LEU A 174 -8.10 -2.55 10.67
N GLU A 175 -7.68 -3.23 9.60
CA GLU A 175 -8.26 -3.07 8.25
C GLU A 175 -9.74 -3.48 8.23
N SER A 176 -10.06 -4.64 8.81
CA SER A 176 -11.42 -5.20 8.79
C SER A 176 -12.41 -4.39 9.63
N THR A 177 -11.94 -3.72 10.69
CA THR A 177 -12.76 -2.84 11.53
C THR A 177 -12.76 -1.37 11.06
N GLY A 178 -12.02 -1.04 9.99
CA GLY A 178 -11.99 0.31 9.42
C GLY A 178 -11.13 1.33 10.16
N TYR A 179 -10.18 0.88 11.00
CA TYR A 179 -9.21 1.76 11.67
C TYR A 179 -7.99 2.04 10.77
N TYR A 180 -8.25 2.63 9.60
CA TYR A 180 -7.24 2.79 8.53
C TYR A 180 -6.02 3.62 8.97
N ASN A 181 -6.19 4.67 9.77
CA ASN A 181 -5.05 5.49 10.25
C ASN A 181 -4.08 4.66 11.12
N ALA A 182 -4.63 3.83 12.02
CA ALA A 182 -3.82 2.95 12.86
C ALA A 182 -3.21 1.80 12.05
N SER A 183 -3.95 1.30 11.05
CA SER A 183 -3.50 0.27 10.13
C SER A 183 -2.36 0.72 9.22
N GLU A 184 -2.44 1.94 8.68
CA GLU A 184 -1.40 2.54 7.83
C GLU A 184 -0.12 2.78 8.64
N LEU A 185 -0.25 3.20 9.91
CA LEU A 185 0.90 3.37 10.80
C LEU A 185 1.50 2.05 11.29
N TRP A 186 0.71 0.97 11.31
CA TRP A 186 1.18 -0.37 11.69
C TRP A 186 1.97 -1.08 10.59
N ASP A 187 1.70 -0.73 9.33
CA ASP A 187 2.29 -1.39 8.15
C ASP A 187 3.80 -1.11 8.07
N MET A 188 4.58 -1.93 8.76
CA MET A 188 6.02 -2.05 8.58
C MET A 188 6.29 -2.79 7.26
N ARG A 189 5.88 -2.21 6.14
CA ARG A 189 6.52 -2.57 4.87
C ARG A 189 7.99 -2.32 5.08
N GLU A 190 8.82 -3.27 4.67
CA GLU A 190 10.26 -3.05 4.55
C GLU A 190 10.49 -1.95 3.51
N GLU A 191 10.27 -0.69 3.88
CA GLU A 191 10.68 0.46 3.11
C GLU A 191 12.21 0.49 3.20
N ASN A 192 12.85 -0.12 2.22
CA ASN A 192 14.21 0.20 1.86
C ASN A 192 14.27 1.72 1.68
N GLY A 193 14.95 2.36 2.64
CA GLY A 193 14.79 3.78 2.95
C GLY A 193 14.72 4.70 1.76
N LYS A 194 13.69 5.56 1.76
CA LYS A 194 13.79 6.90 1.21
C LYS A 194 13.16 7.86 2.19
N ASP A 195 13.95 8.85 2.58
CA ASP A 195 13.51 10.02 3.34
C ASP A 195 12.26 10.60 2.68
N VAL A 196 11.18 10.69 3.47
CA VAL A 196 10.02 11.49 3.11
C VAL A 196 10.44 12.95 3.27
N ASP A 197 10.84 13.59 2.17
CA ASP A 197 11.06 15.03 2.11
C ASP A 197 9.72 15.73 2.38
N GLY A 198 9.60 16.28 3.58
CA GLY A 198 8.48 17.09 4.03
C GLY A 198 8.44 18.42 3.30
N GLY A 199 7.91 18.41 2.08
CA GLY A 199 7.58 19.61 1.32
C GLY A 199 6.48 20.43 2.03
N MET A 200 6.90 21.38 2.84
CA MET A 200 6.04 22.39 3.47
C MET A 200 5.40 23.27 2.39
N THR A 201 4.21 22.94 1.91
CA THR A 201 3.41 23.84 1.06
C THR A 201 2.60 24.79 1.94
N SER A 202 2.94 26.09 1.93
CA SER A 202 2.10 27.13 2.50
C SER A 202 0.80 27.24 1.70
N ALA A 203 -0.25 26.59 2.18
CA ALA A 203 -1.60 26.73 1.66
C ALA A 203 -2.20 28.06 2.14
N SER A 204 -2.30 29.03 1.24
CA SER A 204 -3.25 30.12 1.41
C SER A 204 -4.67 29.55 1.31
N GLU A 205 -5.40 29.61 2.41
CA GLU A 205 -6.74 29.07 2.57
C GLU A 205 -7.76 29.78 1.68
N SER A 206 -8.19 29.11 0.62
CA SER A 206 -9.56 29.22 0.12
C SER A 206 -10.19 27.84 0.19
N SER A 207 -10.92 27.56 1.26
CA SER A 207 -11.65 26.31 1.45
C SER A 207 -12.78 26.20 0.43
N PHE A 208 -12.65 25.28 -0.52
CA PHE A 208 -13.70 24.95 -1.49
C PHE A 208 -14.39 23.66 -1.05
N GLU A 209 -15.53 23.76 -0.38
CA GLU A 209 -16.34 22.58 -0.07
C GLU A 209 -17.27 22.25 -1.24
N THR A 210 -17.14 21.04 -1.78
CA THR A 210 -17.98 20.53 -2.87
C THR A 210 -19.07 19.65 -2.29
N ILE A 211 -20.33 20.07 -2.38
CA ILE A 211 -21.49 19.22 -2.10
C ILE A 211 -22.00 18.70 -3.44
N SER A 212 -21.89 17.39 -3.67
CA SER A 212 -22.41 16.73 -4.86
C SER A 212 -23.76 16.08 -4.56
N TYR A 213 -24.74 16.32 -5.43
CA TYR A 213 -25.97 15.54 -5.48
C TYR A 213 -25.90 14.69 -6.75
N SER A 214 -26.03 13.38 -6.60
CA SER A 214 -26.20 12.46 -7.72
C SER A 214 -27.55 11.76 -7.56
N GLU A 215 -28.37 11.84 -8.59
CA GLU A 215 -29.46 10.88 -8.77
C GLU A 215 -28.82 9.63 -9.41
N GLU A 216 -29.01 8.47 -8.79
CA GLU A 216 -28.47 7.20 -9.27
C GLU A 216 -29.07 6.87 -10.65
N ALA A 217 -28.31 7.07 -11.71
CA ALA A 217 -28.51 6.36 -12.95
C ALA A 217 -27.94 4.95 -12.78
N GLU A 218 -28.69 3.93 -13.21
CA GLU A 218 -28.32 2.51 -13.15
C GLU A 218 -26.85 2.30 -13.56
N CYS A 219 -26.03 1.87 -12.60
CA CYS A 219 -24.65 1.50 -12.81
C CYS A 219 -24.58 0.17 -13.55
N ASP A 220 -24.35 0.20 -14.87
CA ASP A 220 -23.78 -0.94 -15.56
C ASP A 220 -22.28 -1.03 -15.24
N ASN A 221 -21.88 -2.14 -14.62
CA ASN A 221 -20.53 -2.49 -14.15
C ASN A 221 -19.42 -2.12 -15.14
N ASN A 222 -18.70 -1.02 -14.85
CA ASN A 222 -17.63 -0.51 -15.69
C ASN A 222 -16.33 -0.29 -14.88
N LEU A 223 -15.43 -1.28 -14.95
CA LEU A 223 -13.95 -1.19 -14.85
C LEU A 223 -13.32 -0.45 -13.66
N SER A 224 -14.10 -0.12 -12.64
CA SER A 224 -13.62 0.32 -11.32
C SER A 224 -14.51 -0.27 -10.23
N GLU A 225 -14.59 -1.59 -10.15
CA GLU A 225 -14.97 -2.20 -8.88
C GLU A 225 -13.73 -2.20 -7.97
N ASN A 226 -13.87 -1.49 -6.85
CA ASN A 226 -13.02 -1.64 -5.69
C ASN A 226 -12.96 -3.13 -5.31
N LEU A 227 -11.75 -3.71 -5.32
CA LEU A 227 -11.47 -5.00 -4.70
C LEU A 227 -11.49 -4.84 -3.17
N CYS A 228 -12.67 -4.63 -2.58
CA CYS A 228 -12.91 -4.76 -1.14
C CYS A 228 -14.40 -5.05 -0.89
N SER A 229 -14.78 -6.33 -0.97
CA SER A 229 -15.86 -6.91 -0.15
C SER A 229 -15.80 -8.44 -0.23
N ALA A 230 -15.05 -9.05 0.68
CA ALA A 230 -15.09 -10.50 0.87
C ALA A 230 -16.21 -10.84 1.87
N SER A 231 -17.43 -11.02 1.34
CA SER A 231 -18.39 -11.95 1.94
C SER A 231 -18.21 -13.30 1.25
N GLY A 232 -17.96 -14.35 2.02
CA GLY A 232 -17.62 -15.67 1.51
C GLY A 232 -18.69 -16.27 0.60
N ALA A 233 -18.38 -16.39 -0.68
CA ALA A 233 -18.91 -17.40 -1.59
C ALA A 233 -17.93 -17.59 -2.74
N CYS A 234 -17.55 -18.84 -3.02
CA CYS A 234 -16.66 -19.20 -4.11
C CYS A 234 -17.24 -18.74 -5.46
N GLN A 235 -16.76 -17.61 -5.99
CA GLN A 235 -17.04 -17.19 -7.36
C GLN A 235 -15.79 -17.46 -8.21
N SER A 236 -15.98 -18.18 -9.31
CA SER A 236 -15.00 -18.36 -10.39
C SER A 236 -14.44 -17.00 -10.85
N PRO A 237 -13.17 -16.93 -11.29
CA PRO A 237 -12.56 -15.66 -11.71
C PRO A 237 -13.41 -14.98 -12.79
N PRO A 238 -13.59 -13.65 -12.74
CA PRO A 238 -14.47 -12.93 -13.65
C PRO A 238 -14.02 -13.17 -15.09
N VAL A 239 -14.91 -13.76 -15.88
CA VAL A 239 -14.70 -14.03 -17.30
C VAL A 239 -14.58 -12.67 -18.01
N TYR A 240 -13.37 -12.32 -18.45
CA TYR A 240 -13.17 -11.14 -19.29
C TYR A 240 -13.99 -11.27 -20.59
N GLU A 241 -14.99 -10.40 -20.77
CA GLU A 241 -15.72 -10.27 -22.02
C GLU A 241 -15.02 -9.27 -22.95
N PRO A 242 -14.77 -9.63 -24.24
CA PRO A 242 -14.22 -8.71 -25.21
C PRO A 242 -15.14 -7.49 -25.38
N LYS A 243 -14.71 -6.32 -24.91
CA LYS A 243 -15.50 -5.09 -25.04
C LYS A 243 -15.42 -4.59 -26.48
N LYS A 244 -16.59 -4.36 -27.08
CA LYS A 244 -16.67 -3.72 -28.40
C LYS A 244 -16.37 -2.23 -28.28
N ALA A 245 -15.50 -1.72 -29.15
CA ALA A 245 -15.17 -0.30 -29.20
C ALA A 245 -16.38 0.56 -29.56
N ARG A 246 -16.52 1.69 -28.88
CA ARG A 246 -17.50 2.72 -29.21
C ARG A 246 -17.03 3.58 -30.40
N SER A 247 -17.96 4.28 -31.04
CA SER A 247 -17.65 5.11 -32.22
C SER A 247 -16.63 6.20 -31.89
N TYR A 248 -16.81 6.90 -30.77
CA TYR A 248 -15.85 7.93 -30.35
C TYR A 248 -14.47 7.36 -29.98
N GLN A 249 -14.38 6.12 -29.50
CA GLN A 249 -13.10 5.47 -29.18
C GLN A 249 -12.35 5.10 -30.45
N THR A 250 -13.10 4.64 -31.46
CA THR A 250 -12.56 4.37 -32.80
C THR A 250 -12.03 5.65 -33.43
N GLU A 251 -12.80 6.74 -33.36
CA GLU A 251 -12.39 8.09 -33.81
C GLU A 251 -11.08 8.53 -33.13
N LEU A 252 -10.98 8.38 -31.80
CA LEU A 252 -9.77 8.75 -31.06
C LEU A 252 -8.54 7.95 -31.51
N ALA A 253 -8.71 6.66 -31.84
CA ALA A 253 -7.62 5.78 -32.24
C ALA A 253 -7.13 6.02 -33.68
N GLN A 254 -7.99 6.53 -34.59
CA GLN A 254 -7.71 6.57 -36.04
C GLN A 254 -6.36 7.20 -36.41
N PRO A 255 -5.95 8.38 -35.89
CA PRO A 255 -4.67 8.97 -36.27
C PRO A 255 -3.47 8.10 -35.88
N ALA A 256 -3.51 7.46 -34.71
CA ALA A 256 -2.46 6.54 -34.26
C ALA A 256 -2.46 5.24 -35.07
N ILE A 257 -3.65 4.70 -35.38
CA ILE A 257 -3.81 3.55 -36.29
C ILE A 257 -3.19 3.83 -37.67
N SER A 258 -3.28 5.08 -38.16
CA SER A 258 -2.62 5.49 -39.41
C SER A 258 -1.10 5.68 -39.32
N GLY A 259 -0.48 5.33 -38.19
CA GLY A 259 0.97 5.40 -37.97
C GLY A 259 1.49 6.79 -37.58
N LYS A 260 0.62 7.76 -37.28
CA LYS A 260 1.04 9.11 -36.86
C LYS A 260 1.39 9.14 -35.38
N ASN A 261 2.39 9.94 -35.02
CA ASN A 261 2.62 10.31 -33.63
C ASN A 261 1.42 11.13 -33.13
N THR A 262 0.69 10.61 -32.15
CA THR A 262 -0.66 11.08 -31.83
C THR A 262 -0.81 11.41 -30.36
N LEU A 263 -1.36 12.58 -30.07
CA LEU A 263 -1.75 13.00 -28.73
C LEU A 263 -3.27 12.84 -28.60
N VAL A 264 -3.71 11.81 -27.89
CA VAL A 264 -5.11 11.54 -27.57
C VAL A 264 -5.53 12.36 -26.36
N CYS A 265 -6.34 13.38 -26.58
CA CYS A 265 -6.90 14.24 -25.54
C CYS A 265 -8.40 13.97 -25.40
N ALA A 266 -8.78 13.27 -24.33
CA ALA A 266 -10.17 12.91 -24.04
C ALA A 266 -10.43 12.84 -22.53
N PRO A 267 -11.64 13.21 -22.04
CA PRO A 267 -11.94 13.27 -20.61
C PRO A 267 -11.63 11.98 -19.84
N THR A 268 -11.35 12.08 -18.55
CA THR A 268 -11.28 10.92 -17.66
C THR A 268 -12.62 10.16 -17.70
N GLY A 269 -12.57 8.82 -17.65
CA GLY A 269 -13.75 7.97 -17.83
C GLY A 269 -14.13 7.66 -19.28
N SER A 270 -13.59 8.37 -20.28
CA SER A 270 -13.85 8.06 -21.70
C SER A 270 -13.24 6.73 -22.19
N GLY A 271 -12.35 6.13 -21.40
CA GLY A 271 -11.69 4.87 -21.74
C GLY A 271 -10.43 5.03 -22.60
N LYS A 272 -9.58 6.05 -22.33
CA LYS A 272 -8.28 6.25 -23.00
C LYS A 272 -7.39 5.00 -22.99
N THR A 273 -7.35 4.27 -21.87
CA THR A 273 -6.66 2.97 -21.80
C THR A 273 -7.17 2.00 -22.85
N PHE A 274 -8.50 1.90 -23.03
CA PHE A 274 -9.08 1.01 -24.03
C PHE A 274 -8.72 1.45 -25.46
N VAL A 275 -8.68 2.77 -25.73
CA VAL A 275 -8.16 3.32 -26.99
C VAL A 275 -6.69 2.89 -27.21
N ALA A 276 -5.87 2.91 -26.17
CA ALA A 276 -4.48 2.44 -26.25
C ALA A 276 -4.38 0.95 -26.58
N LEU A 277 -5.23 0.10 -25.98
CA LEU A 277 -5.32 -1.34 -26.33
C LEU A 277 -5.65 -1.53 -27.81
N MET A 278 -6.63 -0.78 -28.34
CA MET A 278 -6.99 -0.83 -29.77
C MET A 278 -5.82 -0.43 -30.69
N ILE A 279 -5.08 0.62 -30.31
CA ILE A 279 -3.91 1.07 -31.05
C ILE A 279 -2.83 -0.03 -31.04
N CYS A 280 -2.55 -0.63 -29.88
CA CYS A 280 -1.59 -1.73 -29.76
C CYS A 280 -1.98 -2.94 -30.61
N GLU A 281 -3.24 -3.38 -30.54
CA GLU A 281 -3.72 -4.53 -31.32
C GLU A 281 -3.56 -4.28 -32.83
N HIS A 282 -3.97 -3.11 -33.30
CA HIS A 282 -3.77 -2.72 -34.70
C HIS A 282 -2.29 -2.64 -35.07
N HIS A 283 -1.45 -2.10 -34.20
CA HIS A 283 -0.01 -1.98 -34.40
C HIS A 283 0.64 -3.36 -34.59
N PHE A 284 0.31 -4.34 -33.75
CA PHE A 284 0.80 -5.71 -33.92
C PHE A 284 0.32 -6.36 -35.23
N GLN A 285 -0.95 -6.19 -35.58
CA GLN A 285 -1.53 -6.76 -36.80
C GLN A 285 -0.92 -6.21 -38.09
N ASN A 286 -0.45 -4.96 -38.07
CA ASN A 286 0.05 -4.25 -39.26
C ASN A 286 1.57 -4.07 -39.26
N THR A 287 2.28 -4.72 -38.33
CA THR A 287 3.74 -4.68 -38.31
C THR A 287 4.31 -5.44 -39.53
N PRO A 288 5.20 -4.83 -40.32
CA PRO A 288 5.77 -5.48 -41.51
C PRO A 288 6.50 -6.79 -41.18
N ALA A 289 6.38 -7.77 -42.08
CA ALA A 289 7.07 -9.05 -41.95
C ALA A 289 8.59 -8.85 -41.80
N GLY A 290 9.17 -9.45 -40.74
CA GLY A 290 10.60 -9.35 -40.42
C GLY A 290 10.96 -8.34 -39.34
N ARG A 291 10.05 -7.47 -38.90
CA ARG A 291 10.22 -6.64 -37.69
C ARG A 291 9.35 -7.20 -36.57
N LYS A 292 9.93 -7.46 -35.40
CA LYS A 292 9.15 -7.81 -34.21
C LYS A 292 8.61 -6.52 -33.58
N ALA A 293 7.30 -6.37 -33.49
CA ALA A 293 6.71 -5.26 -32.75
C ALA A 293 6.98 -5.41 -31.25
N LYS A 294 7.27 -4.27 -30.62
CA LYS A 294 7.46 -4.16 -29.19
C LYS A 294 6.86 -2.85 -28.70
N VAL A 295 6.07 -2.92 -27.65
CA VAL A 295 5.33 -1.80 -27.08
C VAL A 295 5.81 -1.54 -25.66
N VAL A 296 5.98 -0.26 -25.30
CA VAL A 296 6.11 0.16 -23.90
C VAL A 296 4.95 1.07 -23.53
N PHE A 297 4.31 0.78 -22.39
CA PHE A 297 3.32 1.64 -21.77
C PHE A 297 3.92 2.25 -20.50
N LEU A 298 4.05 3.56 -20.49
CA LEU A 298 4.65 4.32 -19.40
C LEU A 298 3.55 4.94 -18.54
N ALA A 299 3.57 4.62 -17.24
CA ALA A 299 2.66 5.18 -16.24
C ALA A 299 3.44 5.87 -15.12
N THR A 300 3.00 7.04 -14.70
CA THR A 300 3.76 7.88 -13.75
C THR A 300 3.69 7.40 -12.30
N LYS A 301 2.51 6.96 -11.83
CA LYS A 301 2.28 6.53 -10.44
C LYS A 301 2.24 5.01 -10.33
N VAL A 302 2.82 4.45 -9.26
CA VAL A 302 2.87 2.98 -9.05
C VAL A 302 1.49 2.32 -9.03
N PRO A 303 0.45 2.86 -8.35
CA PRO A 303 -0.88 2.26 -8.39
C PRO A 303 -1.50 2.25 -9.81
N VAL A 304 -1.27 3.33 -10.58
CA VAL A 304 -1.71 3.41 -11.98
C VAL A 304 -0.97 2.38 -12.81
N TYR A 305 0.36 2.28 -12.66
CA TYR A 305 1.17 1.25 -13.31
C TYR A 305 0.62 -0.17 -13.03
N GLN A 306 0.33 -0.52 -11.77
CA GLN A 306 -0.19 -1.84 -11.39
C GLN A 306 -1.55 -2.10 -12.05
N GLN A 307 -2.43 -1.11 -12.04
CA GLN A 307 -3.73 -1.21 -12.71
C GLN A 307 -3.57 -1.42 -14.23
N GLN A 308 -2.71 -0.64 -14.89
CA GLN A 308 -2.49 -0.78 -16.33
C GLN A 308 -1.83 -2.12 -16.67
N GLN A 309 -0.87 -2.59 -15.86
CA GLN A 309 -0.26 -3.91 -16.04
C GLN A 309 -1.32 -5.02 -16.03
N ALA A 310 -2.23 -5.01 -15.05
CA ALA A 310 -3.31 -5.98 -14.97
C ALA A 310 -4.24 -5.92 -16.19
N VAL A 311 -4.61 -4.70 -16.63
CA VAL A 311 -5.47 -4.50 -17.81
C VAL A 311 -4.82 -5.03 -19.09
N PHE A 312 -3.56 -4.68 -19.34
CA PHE A 312 -2.82 -5.14 -20.52
C PHE A 312 -2.60 -6.65 -20.49
N GLN A 313 -2.26 -7.21 -19.34
CA GLN A 313 -2.07 -8.66 -19.17
C GLN A 313 -3.38 -9.41 -19.44
N GLN A 314 -4.49 -8.98 -18.84
CA GLN A 314 -5.80 -9.60 -19.05
C GLN A 314 -6.25 -9.54 -20.52
N HIS A 315 -5.97 -8.44 -21.21
CA HIS A 315 -6.38 -8.24 -22.60
C HIS A 315 -5.54 -9.06 -23.59
N PHE A 316 -4.21 -9.00 -23.49
CA PHE A 316 -3.30 -9.55 -24.51
C PHE A 316 -2.82 -10.98 -24.25
N GLN A 317 -2.90 -11.49 -23.02
CA GLN A 317 -2.43 -12.83 -22.69
C GLN A 317 -3.19 -13.93 -23.45
N ARG A 318 -4.49 -13.71 -23.74
CA ARG A 318 -5.29 -14.64 -24.56
C ARG A 318 -4.91 -14.64 -26.04
N SER A 319 -4.34 -13.54 -26.52
CA SER A 319 -3.90 -13.37 -27.91
C SER A 319 -2.47 -13.88 -28.14
N GLY A 320 -1.85 -14.47 -27.12
CA GLY A 320 -0.52 -15.10 -27.21
C GLY A 320 0.66 -14.15 -27.07
N TYR A 321 0.44 -12.87 -26.73
CA TYR A 321 1.51 -11.91 -26.50
C TYR A 321 2.06 -12.00 -25.07
N SER A 322 3.37 -11.85 -24.95
CA SER A 322 4.06 -11.74 -23.66
C SER A 322 3.92 -10.33 -23.10
N VAL A 323 3.22 -10.20 -21.97
CA VAL A 323 3.05 -8.94 -21.23
C VAL A 323 3.79 -9.06 -19.90
N GLN A 324 4.78 -8.19 -19.68
CA GLN A 324 5.47 -8.07 -18.40
C GLN A 324 5.43 -6.62 -17.92
N GLY A 325 5.71 -6.42 -16.64
CA GLY A 325 5.84 -5.08 -16.11
C GLY A 325 6.90 -4.99 -15.02
N VAL A 326 7.41 -3.77 -14.84
CA VAL A 326 8.38 -3.46 -13.78
C VAL A 326 8.09 -2.07 -13.20
N SER A 327 8.06 -1.97 -11.87
CA SER A 327 8.02 -0.71 -11.11
C SER A 327 9.29 -0.53 -10.28
N GLY A 328 9.45 0.66 -9.68
CA GLY A 328 10.58 0.97 -8.80
C GLY A 328 10.72 0.04 -7.60
N GLU A 329 9.63 -0.59 -7.15
CA GLU A 329 9.65 -1.58 -6.06
C GLU A 329 10.23 -2.93 -6.52
N THR A 330 9.99 -3.30 -7.77
CA THR A 330 10.35 -4.62 -8.31
C THR A 330 11.67 -4.65 -9.09
N VAL A 331 12.16 -3.49 -9.53
CA VAL A 331 13.30 -3.38 -10.45
C VAL A 331 14.59 -4.00 -9.90
N ALA A 332 14.82 -3.92 -8.58
CA ALA A 332 16.01 -4.48 -7.94
C ALA A 332 16.15 -6.00 -8.14
N ASN A 333 15.04 -6.70 -8.39
CA ASN A 333 15.00 -8.16 -8.53
C ASN A 333 14.90 -8.61 -10.00
N VAL A 334 14.96 -7.68 -10.97
CA VAL A 334 14.67 -7.95 -12.38
C VAL A 334 15.72 -7.34 -13.30
N SER A 335 16.22 -8.12 -14.26
CA SER A 335 17.05 -7.58 -15.35
C SER A 335 16.15 -6.91 -16.39
N VAL A 336 16.23 -5.58 -16.48
CA VAL A 336 15.41 -4.77 -17.41
C VAL A 336 15.65 -5.17 -18.87
N GLU A 337 16.91 -5.45 -19.25
CA GLU A 337 17.27 -5.93 -20.59
C GLU A 337 16.52 -7.22 -20.96
N LYS A 338 16.62 -8.26 -20.12
CA LYS A 338 15.95 -9.55 -20.34
C LYS A 338 14.43 -9.42 -20.34
N LEU A 339 13.88 -8.59 -19.46
CA LEU A 339 12.44 -8.32 -19.40
C LEU A 339 11.95 -7.70 -20.71
N ILE A 340 12.66 -6.70 -21.22
CA ILE A 340 12.31 -6.06 -22.49
C ILE A 340 12.46 -7.05 -23.64
N GLU A 341 13.55 -7.82 -23.71
CA GLU A 341 13.77 -8.83 -24.76
C GLU A 341 12.69 -9.93 -24.80
N GLY A 342 12.32 -10.45 -23.63
CA GLY A 342 11.34 -11.53 -23.45
C GLY A 342 9.87 -11.12 -23.56
N SER A 343 9.60 -9.82 -23.73
CA SER A 343 8.24 -9.27 -23.77
C SER A 343 7.89 -8.66 -25.13
N ASP A 344 6.61 -8.75 -25.48
CA ASP A 344 6.03 -8.01 -26.62
C ASP A 344 5.46 -6.68 -26.14
N ILE A 345 4.92 -6.65 -24.91
CA ILE A 345 4.41 -5.45 -24.23
C ILE A 345 5.08 -5.34 -22.86
N VAL A 346 5.64 -4.17 -22.58
CA VAL A 346 6.20 -3.83 -21.29
C VAL A 346 5.42 -2.66 -20.68
N VAL A 347 4.84 -2.86 -19.51
CA VAL A 347 4.29 -1.76 -18.70
C VAL A 347 5.37 -1.35 -17.70
N MET A 348 5.68 -0.08 -17.53
CA MET A 348 6.70 0.34 -16.54
C MET A 348 6.56 1.79 -16.09
N THR A 349 7.21 2.12 -14.97
CA THR A 349 7.41 3.52 -14.58
C THR A 349 8.56 4.14 -15.39
N PRO A 350 8.44 5.41 -15.83
CA PRO A 350 9.39 5.98 -16.80
C PRO A 350 10.81 6.16 -16.27
N GLN A 351 10.98 6.37 -14.96
CA GLN A 351 12.31 6.54 -14.36
C GLN A 351 13.19 5.29 -14.55
N ILE A 352 12.60 4.09 -14.63
CA ILE A 352 13.35 2.85 -14.88
C ILE A 352 14.00 2.91 -16.25
N LEU A 353 13.26 3.37 -17.26
CA LEU A 353 13.77 3.47 -18.62
C LEU A 353 14.85 4.56 -18.76
N VAL A 354 14.69 5.67 -18.04
CA VAL A 354 15.72 6.72 -17.93
C VAL A 354 17.01 6.16 -17.35
N ASN A 355 16.93 5.55 -16.16
CA ASN A 355 18.09 4.97 -15.48
C ASN A 355 18.74 3.89 -16.34
N SER A 356 17.95 3.02 -16.97
CA SER A 356 18.48 1.95 -17.83
C SER A 356 19.28 2.49 -19.02
N MET A 357 18.91 3.66 -19.56
CA MET A 357 19.69 4.30 -20.61
C MET A 357 20.94 5.01 -20.09
N GLU A 358 20.86 5.64 -18.91
CA GLU A 358 22.02 6.30 -18.27
C GLU A 358 23.08 5.29 -17.81
N GLU A 359 22.67 4.14 -17.30
CA GLU A 359 23.52 3.04 -16.88
C GLU A 359 24.05 2.21 -18.06
N GLY A 360 23.59 2.48 -19.28
CA GLY A 360 24.02 1.78 -20.50
C GLY A 360 23.42 0.38 -20.67
N ILE A 361 22.44 0.00 -19.85
CA ILE A 361 21.67 -1.26 -19.99
C ILE A 361 20.88 -1.26 -21.30
N LEU A 362 20.31 -0.11 -21.68
CA LEU A 362 19.63 0.10 -22.95
C LEU A 362 20.34 1.17 -23.76
N SER A 363 20.88 0.78 -24.92
CA SER A 363 21.63 1.68 -25.79
C SER A 363 20.75 2.51 -26.74
N SER A 364 19.51 2.07 -27.02
CA SER A 364 18.62 2.79 -27.94
C SER A 364 17.13 2.56 -27.66
N LEU A 365 16.31 3.57 -27.93
CA LEU A 365 14.84 3.49 -27.93
C LEU A 365 14.29 2.72 -29.14
N SER A 366 15.13 2.44 -30.15
CA SER A 366 14.75 1.68 -31.36
C SER A 366 14.36 0.23 -31.05
N VAL A 367 14.62 -0.26 -29.83
CA VAL A 367 14.12 -1.55 -29.33
C VAL A 367 12.59 -1.58 -29.29
N PHE A 368 11.95 -0.42 -29.13
CA PHE A 368 10.51 -0.27 -29.18
C PHE A 368 10.06 0.12 -30.59
N THR A 369 8.82 -0.26 -30.90
CA THR A 369 8.13 0.15 -32.13
C THR A 369 6.98 1.11 -31.84
N LEU A 370 6.49 1.15 -30.60
CA LEU A 370 5.45 2.04 -30.11
C LEU A 370 5.72 2.36 -28.63
N MET A 371 5.69 3.64 -28.28
CA MET A 371 5.76 4.12 -26.90
C MET A 371 4.47 4.87 -26.55
N ILE A 372 3.80 4.42 -25.50
CA ILE A 372 2.56 5.02 -25.00
C ILE A 372 2.87 5.73 -23.68
N PHE A 373 2.59 7.03 -23.64
CA PHE A 373 2.79 7.88 -22.47
C PHE A 373 1.44 8.17 -21.82
N ASP A 374 1.18 7.59 -20.65
CA ASP A 374 0.00 7.92 -19.86
C ASP A 374 0.22 9.22 -19.09
N GLU A 375 -0.84 10.03 -18.97
CA GLU A 375 -0.78 11.42 -18.49
C GLU A 375 0.38 12.21 -19.14
N CYS A 376 0.43 12.18 -20.48
CA CYS A 376 1.56 12.68 -21.27
C CYS A 376 1.78 14.19 -21.17
N HIS A 377 0.83 14.95 -20.61
CA HIS A 377 0.98 16.38 -20.34
C HIS A 377 2.14 16.68 -19.37
N ASN A 378 2.63 15.67 -18.63
CA ASN A 378 3.81 15.78 -17.78
C ASN A 378 5.14 15.90 -18.55
N THR A 379 5.15 15.80 -19.88
CA THR A 379 6.38 15.83 -20.70
C THR A 379 6.95 17.24 -20.83
N THR A 380 7.43 17.78 -19.72
CA THR A 380 8.06 19.12 -19.63
C THR A 380 9.17 19.11 -18.57
N GLY A 381 10.12 20.04 -18.68
CA GLY A 381 11.17 20.24 -17.66
C GLY A 381 11.99 18.98 -17.38
N ASN A 382 12.16 18.66 -16.09
CA ASN A 382 12.96 17.50 -15.64
C ASN A 382 12.12 16.22 -15.48
N HIS A 383 10.86 16.21 -15.91
CA HIS A 383 10.04 15.01 -15.79
C HIS A 383 10.66 13.87 -16.64
N PRO A 384 10.65 12.60 -16.16
CA PRO A 384 11.28 11.48 -16.86
C PRO A 384 10.84 11.31 -18.32
N TYR A 385 9.59 11.60 -18.65
CA TYR A 385 9.12 11.61 -20.04
C TYR A 385 9.89 12.59 -20.92
N ASN A 386 10.17 13.80 -20.42
CA ASN A 386 10.89 14.79 -21.19
C ASN A 386 12.36 14.37 -21.40
N VAL A 387 12.97 13.73 -20.40
CA VAL A 387 14.33 13.14 -20.52
C VAL A 387 14.36 12.05 -21.60
N LEU A 388 13.40 11.13 -21.58
CA LEU A 388 13.25 10.09 -22.61
C LEU A 388 13.03 10.69 -24.00
N MET A 389 12.14 11.68 -24.11
CA MET A 389 11.85 12.33 -25.39
C MET A 389 13.01 13.17 -25.90
N THR A 390 13.82 13.76 -25.04
CA THR A 390 15.07 14.44 -25.45
C THR A 390 16.01 13.45 -26.14
N ARG A 391 16.20 12.24 -25.57
CA ARG A 391 16.98 11.17 -26.20
C ARG A 391 16.37 10.68 -27.51
N TYR A 392 15.05 10.55 -27.57
CA TYR A 392 14.34 10.22 -28.80
C TYR A 392 14.60 11.26 -29.90
N LEU A 393 14.52 12.55 -29.56
CA LEU A 393 14.74 13.64 -30.50
C LEU A 393 16.21 13.71 -30.94
N GLU A 394 17.17 13.53 -30.03
CA GLU A 394 18.59 13.40 -30.37
C GLU A 394 18.82 12.27 -31.39
N GLN A 395 18.24 11.08 -31.17
CA GLN A 395 18.31 9.97 -32.13
C GLN A 395 17.67 10.33 -33.49
N LYS A 396 16.56 11.08 -33.48
CA LYS A 396 15.91 11.58 -34.71
C LYS A 396 16.80 12.51 -35.52
N PHE A 397 17.53 13.39 -34.84
CA PHE A 397 18.41 14.38 -35.48
C PHE A 397 19.75 13.77 -35.91
N ASP A 398 20.40 12.99 -35.02
CA ASP A 398 21.78 12.52 -35.21
C ASP A 398 21.86 11.20 -35.99
N SER A 399 20.81 10.37 -35.93
CA SER A 399 20.81 9.02 -36.52
C SER A 399 19.51 8.73 -37.30
N PRO A 400 19.19 9.50 -38.35
CA PRO A 400 17.93 9.38 -39.09
C PRO A 400 17.74 8.03 -39.79
N ALA A 401 18.81 7.24 -39.94
CA ALA A 401 18.75 5.89 -40.48
C ALA A 401 18.17 4.85 -39.49
N ASN A 402 18.15 5.16 -38.18
CA ASN A 402 17.63 4.28 -37.15
C ASN A 402 16.10 4.46 -37.01
N PRO A 403 15.31 3.37 -37.03
CA PRO A 403 13.87 3.48 -36.94
C PRO A 403 13.44 3.82 -35.51
N LEU A 404 12.79 4.97 -35.35
CA LEU A 404 12.20 5.38 -34.08
C LEU A 404 10.84 4.72 -33.82
N PRO A 405 10.46 4.55 -32.54
CA PRO A 405 9.12 4.11 -32.19
C PRO A 405 8.07 5.17 -32.53
N GLN A 406 6.86 4.72 -32.86
CA GLN A 406 5.70 5.61 -32.88
C GLN A 406 5.40 6.13 -31.46
N ILE A 407 4.99 7.38 -31.33
CA ILE A 407 4.66 8.02 -30.06
C ILE A 407 3.15 8.19 -29.93
N VAL A 408 2.57 7.72 -28.83
CA VAL A 408 1.18 7.98 -28.46
C VAL A 408 1.13 8.57 -27.06
N GLY A 409 0.63 9.81 -26.94
CA GLY A 409 0.36 10.44 -25.66
C GLY A 409 -1.11 10.33 -25.28
N LEU A 410 -1.41 9.96 -24.04
CA LEU A 410 -2.77 9.93 -23.49
C LEU A 410 -2.89 11.02 -22.42
N THR A 411 -3.94 11.84 -22.51
CA THR A 411 -4.21 12.83 -21.44
C THR A 411 -5.68 13.18 -21.32
N ALA A 412 -6.12 13.54 -20.12
CA ALA A 412 -7.43 14.14 -19.89
C ALA A 412 -7.51 15.61 -20.36
N SER A 413 -6.39 16.32 -20.28
CA SER A 413 -6.24 17.73 -20.67
C SER A 413 -4.79 18.00 -21.07
N VAL A 414 -4.60 18.89 -22.05
CA VAL A 414 -3.26 19.33 -22.48
C VAL A 414 -2.70 20.47 -21.62
N GLY A 415 -3.52 21.01 -20.70
CA GLY A 415 -3.17 22.20 -19.93
C GLY A 415 -3.18 23.48 -20.79
N VAL A 416 -3.00 24.61 -20.12
CA VAL A 416 -2.88 25.94 -20.75
C VAL A 416 -1.62 26.69 -20.29
N GLY A 417 -0.77 26.04 -19.48
CA GLY A 417 0.40 26.67 -18.86
C GLY A 417 0.02 27.96 -18.11
N SER A 418 0.79 29.03 -18.34
CA SER A 418 0.53 30.38 -17.84
C SER A 418 -0.21 31.28 -18.85
N ALA A 419 -0.79 30.69 -19.91
CA ALA A 419 -1.46 31.44 -20.96
C ALA A 419 -2.68 32.22 -20.44
N LYS A 420 -2.78 33.48 -20.87
CA LYS A 420 -3.92 34.37 -20.64
C LYS A 420 -4.77 34.53 -21.89
N THR A 421 -4.21 34.20 -23.05
CA THR A 421 -4.89 34.30 -24.35
C THR A 421 -4.96 32.95 -25.06
N VAL A 422 -5.87 32.86 -26.03
CA VAL A 422 -5.99 31.68 -26.89
C VAL A 422 -4.71 31.46 -27.70
N THR A 423 -4.05 32.53 -28.17
CA THR A 423 -2.79 32.43 -28.92
C THR A 423 -1.67 31.84 -28.08
N GLU A 424 -1.49 32.33 -26.86
CA GLU A 424 -0.51 31.77 -25.91
C GLU A 424 -0.85 30.31 -25.55
N THR A 425 -2.15 29.97 -25.49
CA THR A 425 -2.59 28.59 -25.27
C THR A 425 -2.21 27.69 -26.45
N ILE A 426 -2.38 28.17 -27.68
CA ILE A 426 -1.95 27.44 -28.89
C ILE A 426 -0.43 27.22 -28.86
N GLU A 427 0.35 28.25 -28.51
CA GLU A 427 1.80 28.13 -28.38
C GLU A 427 2.22 27.11 -27.31
N HIS A 428 1.54 27.12 -26.16
CA HIS A 428 1.74 26.12 -25.11
C HIS A 428 1.45 24.70 -25.60
N ILE A 429 0.32 24.48 -26.27
CA ILE A 429 -0.06 23.17 -26.82
C ILE A 429 0.95 22.71 -27.89
N CYS A 430 1.36 23.62 -28.77
CA CYS A 430 2.39 23.34 -29.79
C CYS A 430 3.72 22.97 -29.16
N THR A 431 4.10 23.62 -28.05
CA THR A 431 5.32 23.30 -27.30
C THR A 431 5.25 21.92 -26.66
N LEU A 432 4.12 21.53 -26.06
CA LEU A 432 3.94 20.17 -25.57
C LEU A 432 4.02 19.15 -26.72
N CYS A 433 3.40 19.46 -27.85
CA CYS A 433 3.44 18.61 -29.03
C CYS A 433 4.86 18.47 -29.61
N SER A 434 5.70 19.51 -29.52
CA SER A 434 7.07 19.44 -30.01
C SER A 434 7.95 18.56 -29.12
N TYR A 435 7.77 18.57 -27.80
CA TYR A 435 8.48 17.66 -26.89
C TYR A 435 8.16 16.19 -27.18
N LEU A 436 6.90 15.87 -27.48
CA LEU A 436 6.45 14.51 -27.77
C LEU A 436 6.55 14.12 -29.27
N ASP A 437 7.07 15.00 -30.13
CA ASP A 437 7.14 14.81 -31.59
C ASP A 437 5.78 14.46 -32.23
N ILE A 438 4.71 15.14 -31.79
CA ILE A 438 3.33 14.86 -32.19
C ILE A 438 3.02 15.42 -33.58
N GLN A 439 2.33 14.61 -34.39
CA GLN A 439 1.86 14.95 -35.73
C GLN A 439 0.35 15.19 -35.79
N ALA A 440 -0.42 14.65 -34.84
CA ALA A 440 -1.87 14.83 -34.76
C ALA A 440 -2.37 14.89 -33.30
N ILE A 441 -3.21 15.87 -33.01
CA ILE A 441 -3.99 15.92 -31.76
C ILE A 441 -5.35 15.27 -32.04
N SER A 442 -5.63 14.16 -31.37
CA SER A 442 -6.87 13.38 -31.52
C SER A 442 -7.83 13.72 -30.39
N THR A 443 -9.02 14.22 -30.75
CA THR A 443 -10.11 14.61 -29.84
C THR A 443 -11.43 14.14 -30.45
N VAL A 444 -12.44 13.82 -29.64
CA VAL A 444 -13.78 13.51 -30.16
C VAL A 444 -14.42 14.77 -30.76
N ARG A 445 -14.75 14.71 -32.05
CA ARG A 445 -15.39 15.76 -32.85
C ARG A 445 -16.66 15.28 -33.52
N GLU A 446 -16.60 14.13 -34.18
CA GLU A 446 -17.75 13.58 -34.92
C GLU A 446 -18.74 12.89 -33.97
N ASN A 447 -18.23 12.22 -32.94
CA ASN A 447 -19.03 11.39 -32.04
C ASN A 447 -19.25 12.04 -30.65
N ILE A 448 -19.39 13.37 -30.58
CA ILE A 448 -19.57 14.09 -29.31
C ILE A 448 -20.82 13.60 -28.55
N GLN A 449 -21.92 13.35 -29.26
CA GLN A 449 -23.16 12.86 -28.65
C GLN A 449 -22.99 11.47 -28.04
N ASP A 450 -22.20 10.60 -28.66
CA ASP A 450 -21.87 9.28 -28.12
C ASP A 450 -21.03 9.43 -26.84
N LEU A 451 -19.99 10.27 -26.87
CA LEU A 451 -19.17 10.55 -25.68
C LEU A 451 -19.99 11.11 -24.51
N GLN A 452 -20.88 12.08 -24.77
CA GLN A 452 -21.70 12.73 -23.73
C GLN A 452 -22.68 11.78 -23.04
N ARG A 453 -23.13 10.72 -23.73
CA ARG A 453 -23.99 9.68 -23.13
C ARG A 453 -23.24 8.82 -22.11
N PHE A 454 -21.93 8.64 -22.30
CA PHE A 454 -21.09 7.79 -21.44
C PHE A 454 -20.30 8.57 -20.40
N VAL A 455 -19.94 9.82 -20.70
CA VAL A 455 -19.23 10.71 -19.79
C VAL A 455 -20.19 11.82 -19.38
N ASN A 456 -20.94 11.58 -18.30
CA ASN A 456 -21.82 12.58 -17.72
C ASN A 456 -20.98 13.59 -16.93
N LYS A 457 -20.78 14.78 -17.50
CA LYS A 457 -20.15 15.90 -16.78
C LYS A 457 -21.25 16.67 -16.05
N PRO A 458 -21.32 16.62 -14.70
CA PRO A 458 -22.38 17.30 -13.97
C PRO A 458 -22.27 18.82 -14.11
N GLU A 459 -23.42 19.49 -14.18
CA GLU A 459 -23.48 20.94 -14.06
C GLU A 459 -23.05 21.36 -12.66
N THR A 460 -21.97 22.15 -12.57
CA THR A 460 -21.42 22.59 -11.29
C THR A 460 -21.93 23.99 -10.98
N TYR A 461 -22.65 24.15 -9.89
CA TYR A 461 -23.15 25.44 -9.40
C TYR A 461 -22.30 25.93 -8.24
N VAL A 462 -21.44 26.91 -8.48
CA VAL A 462 -20.61 27.52 -7.44
C VAL A 462 -21.42 28.58 -6.70
N ARG A 463 -21.59 28.40 -5.37
CA ARG A 463 -22.28 29.36 -4.52
C ARG A 463 -21.30 29.96 -3.51
N CYS A 464 -21.18 31.28 -3.53
CA CYS A 464 -20.42 32.00 -2.52
C CYS A 464 -21.23 32.05 -1.21
N VAL A 465 -20.63 31.56 -0.12
CA VAL A 465 -21.23 31.54 1.22
C VAL A 465 -20.40 32.45 2.13
N ARG A 466 -21.07 33.18 3.02
CA ARG A 466 -20.40 34.01 4.03
C ARG A 466 -19.81 33.13 5.11
N MET A 467 -18.55 33.37 5.46
CA MET A 467 -17.93 32.78 6.64
C MET A 467 -18.35 33.53 7.92
N ARG A 468 -18.19 32.91 9.08
CA ARG A 468 -18.37 33.59 10.36
C ARG A 468 -17.34 34.72 10.48
N ALA A 469 -17.79 35.92 10.86
CA ALA A 469 -16.90 37.07 10.99
C ALA A 469 -15.90 36.93 12.15
N GLN A 470 -16.27 36.19 13.19
CA GLN A 470 -15.43 35.90 14.36
C GLN A 470 -15.66 34.43 14.77
N ASN A 471 -14.59 33.75 15.17
CA ASN A 471 -14.64 32.36 15.64
C ASN A 471 -13.68 32.17 16.82
N HIS A 472 -14.10 32.60 18.01
CA HIS A 472 -13.31 32.49 19.23
C HIS A 472 -12.91 31.06 19.60
N PHE A 473 -13.73 30.07 19.20
CA PHE A 473 -13.35 28.67 19.39
C PHE A 473 -12.11 28.30 18.56
N ALA A 474 -12.05 28.74 17.30
CA ALA A 474 -10.87 28.53 16.46
C ALA A 474 -9.64 29.25 17.04
N ASP A 475 -9.79 30.46 17.56
CA ASP A 475 -8.69 31.21 18.18
C ASP A 475 -8.09 30.44 19.38
N ILE A 476 -8.95 29.93 20.25
CA ILE A 476 -8.54 29.17 21.45
C ILE A 476 -7.85 27.86 21.05
N ILE A 477 -8.46 27.08 20.15
CA ILE A 477 -7.89 25.79 19.72
C ILE A 477 -6.55 26.00 18.99
N SER A 478 -6.45 27.01 18.13
CA SER A 478 -5.20 27.32 17.43
C SER A 478 -4.08 27.72 18.40
N GLY A 479 -4.42 28.43 19.48
CA GLY A 479 -3.50 28.72 20.57
C GLY A 479 -2.98 27.45 21.26
N LEU A 480 -3.88 26.55 21.63
CA LEU A 480 -3.53 25.26 22.26
C LEU A 480 -2.68 24.37 21.33
N MET A 481 -3.00 24.34 20.03
CA MET A 481 -2.20 23.61 19.03
C MET A 481 -0.79 24.18 18.94
N SER A 482 -0.65 25.51 18.90
CA SER A 482 0.66 26.18 18.86
C SER A 482 1.51 25.88 20.10
N GLU A 483 0.90 25.89 21.28
CA GLU A 483 1.58 25.50 22.53
C GLU A 483 1.99 24.02 22.52
N THR A 484 1.14 23.14 22.01
CA THR A 484 1.39 21.70 21.89
C THR A 484 2.54 21.43 20.90
N GLU A 485 2.56 22.09 19.74
CA GLU A 485 3.66 22.00 18.78
C GLU A 485 4.98 22.52 19.37
N ALA A 486 4.94 23.63 20.12
CA ALA A 486 6.12 24.17 20.78
C ALA A 486 6.66 23.21 21.86
N LEU A 487 5.78 22.49 22.56
CA LEU A 487 6.16 21.44 23.50
C LEU A 487 6.72 20.22 22.77
N MET A 488 6.10 19.79 21.67
CA MET A 488 6.55 18.67 20.85
C MET A 488 8.00 18.88 20.38
N ARG A 489 8.33 20.08 19.87
CA ARG A 489 9.70 20.43 19.43
C ARG A 489 10.74 20.40 20.56
N LYS A 490 10.34 20.52 21.82
CA LYS A 490 11.24 20.40 22.98
C LYS A 490 11.50 18.94 23.37
N ILE A 491 10.51 18.07 23.20
CA ILE A 491 10.57 16.66 23.59
C ILE A 491 11.27 15.84 22.50
N TYR A 492 10.89 16.07 21.25
CA TYR A 492 11.42 15.38 20.08
C TYR A 492 12.33 16.38 19.37
N THR A 493 13.65 16.28 19.57
CA THR A 493 14.63 16.96 18.72
C THR A 493 14.54 16.35 17.33
N VAL A 494 13.73 16.98 16.48
CA VAL A 494 13.68 16.73 15.04
C VAL A 494 14.91 17.35 14.40
#